data_AF-A0A7J2UPM2-F1
#
_entry.id   AF-A0A7J2UPM2-F1
#
_cell.length_a   1.000
_cell.length_b   1.000
_cell.length_c   1.000
_cell.angle_alpha   90.00
_cell.angle_beta   90.00
_cell.angle_gamma   90.00
#
_symmetry.space_group_name_H-M   'P 1'
#
loop_
_entity.id
_entity.type
_entity.pdbx_description
1 polymer ?
#
loop_
_entity_poly.entity_id
_entity_poly.type
_entity_poly.pdbx_seq_one_letter_code
_entity_poly.pdbx_strand_id
1 'polypeptide(L)' 'RALAEALKAGRIGGACLDVFEQEPPVGSPILECPNTVLTPHIGASTEEAQREAAIIIAEKIRRMVEGGV' A
#
# COMPACT_ATOMS: atom_id res chain seq x y z
N ARG A 1 -14.45 -3.50 6.06
CA ARG A 1 -15.68 -4.35 6.04
C ARG A 1 -16.73 -3.84 5.04
N ALA A 2 -17.16 -2.57 5.12
CA ALA A 2 -18.18 -2.01 4.22
C ALA A 2 -17.90 -2.20 2.71
N LEU A 3 -16.63 -2.07 2.29
CA LEU A 3 -16.24 -2.28 0.90
C LEU A 3 -16.53 -3.71 0.41
N ALA A 4 -16.16 -4.71 1.21
CA ALA A 4 -16.41 -6.11 0.88
C ALA A 4 -17.92 -6.42 0.79
N GLU A 5 -18.71 -5.84 1.69
CA GLU A 5 -20.18 -5.96 1.65
C GLU A 5 -20.79 -5.29 0.41
N ALA A 6 -20.28 -4.12 0.01
CA ALA A 6 -20.75 -3.42 -1.19
C ALA A 6 -20.44 -4.20 -2.48
N LEU A 7 -19.25 -4.80 -2.57
CA LEU A 7 -18.83 -5.66 -3.68
C LEU A 7 -19.67 -6.94 -3.74
N LYS A 8 -19.81 -7.66 -2.61
CA LYS A 8 -20.61 -8.89 -2.54
C LYS A 8 -22.10 -8.64 -2.84
N ALA A 9 -22.63 -7.47 -2.47
CA ALA A 9 -24.00 -7.07 -2.79
C ALA A 9 -24.16 -6.52 -4.21
N GLY A 10 -23.11 -6.44 -5.02
CA GLY A 10 -23.16 -5.90 -6.39
C GLY A 10 -23.49 -4.40 -6.46
N ARG A 11 -23.39 -3.66 -5.34
CA ARG A 11 -23.66 -2.21 -5.29
C ARG A 11 -22.60 -1.40 -6.04
N ILE A 12 -21.38 -1.94 -6.12
CA ILE A 12 -20.29 -1.38 -6.90
C ILE A 12 -19.71 -2.46 -7.81
N GLY A 13 -19.25 -2.06 -9.00
CA GLY A 13 -18.82 -2.98 -10.04
C GLY A 13 -17.49 -3.69 -9.77
N GLY A 14 -16.62 -3.10 -8.95
CA GLY A 14 -15.30 -3.64 -8.61
C GLY A 14 -14.47 -2.69 -7.76
N ALA A 15 -13.30 -3.16 -7.31
CA ALA A 15 -12.34 -2.35 -6.55
C ALA A 15 -10.90 -2.77 -6.83
N CYS A 16 -9.98 -1.81 -6.88
CA CYS A 16 -8.55 -2.05 -6.97
C CYS A 16 -7.87 -1.49 -5.71
N LEU A 17 -7.09 -2.31 -5.02
CA LEU A 17 -6.49 -1.97 -3.73
C LEU A 17 -5.02 -2.41 -3.69
N ASP A 18 -4.16 -1.49 -3.25
CA ASP A 18 -2.74 -1.75 -2.92
C ASP A 18 -2.52 -1.82 -1.42
N VAL A 19 -3.42 -1.24 -0.62
CA VAL A 19 -3.29 -1.11 0.83
C VAL A 19 -4.46 -1.78 1.55
N PHE A 20 -4.18 -2.27 2.75
CA PHE A 20 -5.17 -2.89 3.62
C PHE A 20 -5.10 -2.33 5.04
N GLU A 21 -6.21 -2.42 5.76
CA GLU A 21 -6.27 -1.96 7.16
C GLU A 21 -5.29 -2.72 8.06
N GLN A 22 -5.16 -4.03 7.84
CA GLN A 22 -4.12 -4.87 8.43
C GLN A 22 -3.31 -5.51 7.31
N GLU A 23 -1.99 -5.38 7.40
CA GLU A 23 -1.05 -5.98 6.46
C GLU A 23 -0.14 -6.98 7.18
N PRO A 24 0.03 -8.22 6.66
CA PRO A 24 -0.65 -8.79 5.49
C PRO A 24 -2.17 -9.01 5.73
N PRO A 25 -3.02 -8.96 4.69
CA PRO A 25 -4.49 -8.98 4.82
C PRO A 25 -5.09 -10.37 5.11
N VAL A 26 -4.42 -11.17 5.95
CA VAL A 26 -4.85 -12.54 6.28
C VAL A 26 -6.25 -12.53 6.89
N GLY A 27 -7.15 -13.35 6.35
CA GLY A 27 -8.54 -13.43 6.81
C GLY A 27 -9.41 -12.22 6.46
N SER A 28 -8.91 -11.28 5.66
CA SER A 28 -9.71 -10.14 5.23
C SER A 28 -10.80 -10.58 4.23
N PRO A 29 -12.08 -10.20 4.45
CA PRO A 29 -13.18 -10.59 3.57
C PRO A 29 -13.06 -10.00 2.16
N ILE A 30 -12.18 -9.02 1.94
CA ILE A 30 -11.92 -8.43 0.63
C ILE A 30 -11.19 -9.40 -0.31
N LEU A 31 -10.40 -10.33 0.24
CA LEU A 31 -9.65 -11.32 -0.55
C LEU A 31 -10.56 -12.31 -1.30
N GLU A 32 -11.81 -12.43 -0.84
CA GLU A 32 -12.82 -13.32 -1.43
C GLU A 32 -13.84 -12.56 -2.30
N CYS A 33 -13.68 -11.24 -2.47
CA CYS A 33 -14.67 -10.43 -3.18
C CYS A 33 -14.52 -10.56 -4.70
N PRO A 34 -15.63 -10.66 -5.45
CA PRO A 34 -15.59 -10.68 -6.91
C PRO A 34 -15.14 -9.33 -7.46
N ASN A 35 -14.65 -9.32 -8.70
CA ASN A 35 -14.28 -8.10 -9.44
C ASN A 35 -13.28 -7.23 -8.68
N THR A 36 -12.30 -7.85 -8.02
CA THR A 36 -11.22 -7.15 -7.33
C THR A 36 -9.87 -7.37 -8.01
N VAL A 37 -9.04 -6.33 -7.98
CA VAL A 37 -7.61 -6.41 -8.30
C VAL A 37 -6.86 -5.97 -7.06
N LEU A 38 -6.13 -6.91 -6.46
CA LEU A 38 -5.47 -6.71 -5.18
C LEU A 38 -3.97 -6.89 -5.37
N THR A 39 -3.18 -5.92 -4.94
CA THR A 39 -1.73 -6.02 -4.86
C THR A 39 -1.32 -5.97 -3.39
N PRO A 40 -0.20 -6.62 -2.99
CA PRO A 40 0.47 -6.22 -1.75
C PRO A 40 0.85 -4.74 -1.83
N HIS A 41 1.18 -4.08 -0.72
CA HIS A 41 1.51 -2.65 -0.67
C HIS A 41 2.81 -2.31 -1.42
N ILE A 42 2.71 -2.20 -2.74
CA ILE A 42 3.83 -2.06 -3.68
C ILE A 42 3.73 -0.83 -4.56
N GLY A 43 2.75 0.06 -4.32
CA GLY A 43 2.58 1.28 -5.09
C GLY A 43 3.82 2.18 -5.14
N ALA A 44 4.65 2.14 -4.09
CA ALA A 44 5.92 2.88 -4.01
C ALA A 44 7.17 2.01 -4.26
N SER A 45 7.00 0.76 -4.71
CA SER A 45 8.10 -0.22 -4.85
C SER A 45 8.76 -0.24 -6.23
N THR A 46 8.51 0.77 -7.07
CA THR A 46 9.27 0.96 -8.32
C THR A 46 10.75 1.23 -8.03
N GLU A 47 11.66 0.84 -8.92
CA GLU A 47 13.10 1.06 -8.74
C GLU A 47 13.44 2.54 -8.56
N GLU A 48 12.78 3.44 -9.30
CA GLU A 48 12.97 4.88 -9.23
C GLU A 48 12.53 5.43 -7.88
N ALA A 49 11.33 5.12 -7.42
CA ALA A 49 10.83 5.60 -6.12
C ALA A 49 11.69 5.08 -4.95
N GLN A 50 12.15 3.82 -4.99
CA GLN A 50 13.03 3.27 -3.97
C GLN A 50 14.42 3.93 -3.99
N ARG A 51 14.97 4.23 -5.18
CA ARG A 51 16.22 4.98 -5.33
C ARG A 51 16.13 6.37 -4.72
N GLU A 52 15.07 7.12 -5.04
CA GLU A 52 14.88 8.47 -4.49
C GLU A 52 14.67 8.44 -2.98
N ALA A 53 13.88 7.49 -2.46
CA ALA A 53 13.71 7.30 -1.02
C ALA A 53 15.05 7.01 -0.33
N ALA A 54 15.90 6.16 -0.93
CA ALA A 54 17.23 5.85 -0.39
C ALA A 54 18.14 7.09 -0.34
N ILE A 55 18.13 7.93 -1.38
CA ILE A 55 18.90 9.19 -1.42
C ILE A 55 18.43 10.14 -0.31
N ILE A 56 17.12 10.36 -0.19
CA ILE A 56 16.54 11.24 0.84
C ILE A 56 16.97 10.80 2.25
N ILE A 57 16.92 9.50 2.53
CA ILE A 57 17.33 8.96 3.83
C ILE A 57 18.83 9.11 4.04
N ALA A 58 19.67 8.81 3.03
CA ALA A 58 21.11 8.98 3.12
C ALA A 58 21.51 10.44 3.42
N GLU A 59 20.86 11.41 2.77
CA GLU A 59 21.09 12.83 3.02
C GLU A 59 20.65 13.28 4.42
N LYS A 60 19.55 12.74 4.93
CA LYS A 60 19.10 13.00 6.31
C LYS A 60 20.10 12.45 7.32
N ILE A 61 20.58 11.22 7.11
CA ILE A 61 21.60 10.61 7.98
C ILE A 61 22.89 11.44 7.96
N ARG A 62 23.37 11.85 6.77
CA ARG A 62 24.56 12.70 6.65
C ARG A 62 24.40 13.99 7.44
N ARG A 63 23.28 14.70 7.27
CA ARG A 63 23.00 15.94 7.99
C ARG A 63 22.99 15.75 9.51
N MET A 64 22.36 14.69 9.98
CA MET A 64 22.31 14.35 11.41
C MET A 64 23.72 14.14 11.99
N VAL A 65 24.61 13.47 11.27
CA VAL A 65 26.00 13.24 11.70
C VAL A 65 26.83 14.54 11.68
N GLU A 66 26.55 15.46 10.77
CA GLU A 66 27.20 16.77 10.66
C GLU A 66 26.68 17.80 11.70
N GLY A 67 25.75 17.40 12.57
CA GLY A 67 25.17 18.28 13.60
C GLY A 67 24.04 19.18 13.08
N GLY A 68 23.56 18.94 11.86
CA GLY A 68 22.31 19.51 11.35
C GLY A 68 21.09 18.77 11.91
N VAL A 69 19.97 19.48 12.06
CA VAL A 69 18.66 18.88 12.38
C VAL A 69 18.02 18.30 11.12
#